data_AF-A0A2S6ZJ76-F1
#
_entry.id   AF-A0A2S6ZJ76-F1
#
_cell.length_a   1.000
_cell.length_b   1.000
_cell.length_c   1.000
_cell.angle_alpha   90.00
_cell.angle_beta   90.00
_cell.angle_gamma   90.00
#
_symmetry.space_group_name_H-M   'P 1'
#
loop_
_entity.id
_entity.type
_entity.pdbx_description
1 polymer ?
#
loop_
_entity_poly.entity_id
_entity_poly.type
_entity_poly.pdbx_seq_one_letter_code
_entity_poly.pdbx_strand_id
1 'polypeptide(L)'
;MATAKKSAAPAARRKRGQAAPAQGLGAGVQVRDLFALLEPVVTLLGGVVGENIEVVLHDLSAPGSSVRAIANGHVSGRNLGDPILSGPREDAGFSELYRDVAGTGTISWSIVDAYQTTNAAGRQLRSATLLFRDGVGLPVAALCLNADMTVFEMAHGWLEQMLHRKPKPPRSQAPAAGVGLEAMMQEIIDDAVQRFMKPPALMNKEEKMYAVEAMMHRGLFLIRNSVEQVAAALGVSRFTIYNYIEQIKQKKAASRQ
;
A
#
# COMPACT_ATOMS: atom_id res chain seq x y z
N MET A 1 -19.25 17.43 -69.68
CA MET A 1 -18.24 16.49 -70.24
C MET A 1 -16.90 17.22 -70.30
N ALA A 2 -15.78 16.48 -70.28
CA ALA A 2 -14.38 16.95 -70.15
C ALA A 2 -14.06 17.65 -68.81
N THR A 3 -13.24 17.13 -67.86
CA THR A 3 -11.81 16.71 -67.86
C THR A 3 -10.85 17.87 -68.17
N ALA A 4 -9.83 18.22 -67.39
CA ALA A 4 -9.23 17.64 -66.17
C ALA A 4 -8.79 18.80 -65.21
N LYS A 5 -7.82 18.76 -64.28
CA LYS A 5 -6.72 17.82 -63.91
C LYS A 5 -6.35 18.05 -62.42
N LYS A 6 -5.45 17.24 -61.84
CA LYS A 6 -4.93 17.39 -60.45
C LYS A 6 -3.56 18.08 -60.42
N SER A 7 -3.25 18.77 -59.33
CA SER A 7 -1.89 18.84 -58.77
C SER A 7 -1.95 18.63 -57.25
N ALA A 8 -1.14 17.68 -56.75
CA ALA A 8 -0.98 17.40 -55.33
C ALA A 8 0.52 17.24 -55.05
N ALA A 9 1.01 17.86 -53.98
CA ALA A 9 2.42 17.82 -53.62
C ALA A 9 2.86 16.41 -53.14
N PRO A 10 4.12 16.00 -53.36
CA PRO A 10 4.59 14.68 -52.95
C PRO A 10 4.85 14.61 -51.45
N ALA A 11 4.31 13.57 -50.79
CA ALA A 11 4.63 13.27 -49.40
C ALA A 11 6.05 12.70 -49.26
N ALA A 12 6.87 13.30 -48.38
CA ALA A 12 8.25 12.89 -48.16
C ALA A 12 8.34 11.54 -47.41
N ARG A 13 8.72 10.49 -48.13
CA ARG A 13 8.84 9.12 -47.62
C ARG A 13 10.15 8.94 -46.83
N ARG A 14 10.14 9.22 -45.52
CA ARG A 14 11.30 8.93 -44.64
C ARG A 14 11.59 7.42 -44.62
N LYS A 15 12.78 7.02 -45.09
CA LYS A 15 13.28 5.63 -44.99
C LYS A 15 13.57 5.30 -43.53
N ARG A 16 13.13 4.15 -43.04
CA ARG A 16 13.66 3.56 -41.80
C ARG A 16 15.12 3.17 -42.06
N GLY A 17 16.05 3.77 -41.31
CA GLY A 17 17.45 3.35 -41.30
C GLY A 17 17.59 1.99 -40.64
N GLN A 18 18.55 1.19 -41.12
CA GLN A 18 18.94 -0.06 -40.46
C GLN A 18 19.58 0.27 -39.11
N ALA A 19 19.23 -0.48 -38.06
CA ALA A 19 19.88 -0.35 -36.76
C ALA A 19 21.33 -0.86 -36.85
N ALA A 20 22.30 0.00 -36.52
CA ALA A 20 23.68 -0.39 -36.34
C ALA A 20 23.86 -1.13 -35.00
N PRO A 21 24.85 -2.03 -34.86
CA PRO A 21 25.11 -2.72 -33.60
C PRO A 21 25.55 -1.72 -32.52
N ALA A 22 24.97 -1.82 -31.33
CA ALA A 22 25.35 -0.98 -30.20
C ALA A 22 26.78 -1.30 -29.73
N GLN A 23 27.71 -0.38 -30.00
CA GLN A 23 29.05 -0.37 -29.44
C GLN A 23 29.29 0.97 -28.74
N GLY A 24 29.70 0.93 -27.47
CA GLY A 24 30.07 2.13 -26.70
C GLY A 24 29.58 2.08 -25.26
N LEU A 25 30.32 1.39 -24.41
CA LEU A 25 30.11 1.40 -22.96
C LEU A 25 31.20 2.24 -22.30
N GLY A 26 30.80 3.29 -21.58
CA GLY A 26 31.69 3.96 -20.63
C GLY A 26 32.02 3.05 -19.44
N ALA A 27 33.11 3.35 -18.73
CA ALA A 27 33.54 2.54 -17.59
C ALA A 27 32.51 2.60 -16.44
N GLY A 28 31.69 1.54 -16.34
CA GLY A 28 30.59 1.40 -15.40
C GLY A 28 29.83 0.08 -15.64
N VAL A 29 29.00 -0.32 -14.67
CA VAL A 29 28.24 -1.58 -14.63
C VAL A 29 27.60 -1.92 -15.98
N GLN A 30 27.88 -3.13 -16.50
CA GLN A 30 27.29 -3.62 -17.74
C GLN A 30 25.82 -4.02 -17.54
N VAL A 31 25.02 -3.99 -18.61
CA VAL A 31 23.65 -4.54 -18.58
C VAL A 31 23.66 -6.03 -18.19
N ARG A 32 24.72 -6.77 -18.55
CA ARG A 32 24.93 -8.15 -18.10
C ARG A 32 25.14 -8.27 -16.59
N ASP A 33 25.87 -7.32 -15.99
CA ASP A 33 26.16 -7.32 -14.55
C ASP A 33 24.89 -6.99 -13.74
N LEU A 34 23.99 -6.17 -14.29
CA LEU A 34 22.70 -5.86 -13.69
C LEU A 34 21.86 -7.13 -13.43
N PHE A 35 21.75 -8.03 -14.41
CA PHE A 35 21.02 -9.29 -14.22
C PHE A 35 21.71 -10.20 -13.19
N ALA A 36 23.04 -10.31 -13.22
CA ALA A 36 23.80 -11.08 -12.24
C ALA A 36 23.61 -10.59 -10.79
N LEU A 37 23.34 -9.29 -10.60
CA LEU A 37 23.01 -8.69 -9.29
C LEU A 37 21.54 -8.86 -8.90
N LEU A 38 20.60 -8.81 -9.86
CA LEU A 38 19.16 -8.86 -9.59
C LEU A 38 18.57 -10.28 -9.51
N GLU A 39 19.12 -11.28 -10.21
CA GLU A 39 18.65 -12.68 -10.13
C GLU A 39 18.69 -13.23 -8.67
N PRO A 40 19.74 -13.01 -7.87
CA PRO A 40 19.75 -13.34 -6.45
C PRO A 40 18.72 -12.55 -5.62
N VAL A 41 18.43 -11.30 -5.98
CA VAL A 41 17.44 -10.47 -5.28
C VAL A 41 16.02 -11.01 -5.50
N VAL A 42 15.67 -11.46 -6.70
CA VAL A 42 14.39 -12.15 -6.97
C VAL A 42 14.26 -13.39 -6.08
N THR A 43 15.33 -14.18 -5.99
CA THR A 43 15.37 -15.40 -5.17
C THR A 43 15.20 -15.09 -3.68
N LEU A 44 15.93 -14.08 -3.17
CA LEU A 44 15.85 -13.64 -1.78
C LEU A 44 14.46 -13.11 -1.42
N LEU A 45 13.88 -12.24 -2.26
CA LEU A 45 12.54 -11.70 -2.04
C LEU A 45 11.51 -12.83 -2.05
N GLY A 46 11.59 -13.75 -3.02
CA GLY A 46 10.70 -14.92 -3.12
C GLY A 46 10.68 -15.82 -1.88
N GLY A 47 11.78 -15.89 -1.13
CA GLY A 47 11.88 -16.65 0.13
C GLY A 47 11.37 -15.91 1.38
N VAL A 48 10.98 -14.63 1.27
CA VAL A 48 10.55 -13.79 2.39
C VAL A 48 9.14 -13.23 2.21
N VAL A 49 8.73 -12.93 0.96
CA VAL A 49 7.35 -12.54 0.66
C VAL A 49 6.41 -13.75 0.75
N GLY A 50 5.13 -13.50 1.05
CA GLY A 50 4.12 -14.56 1.00
C GLY A 50 3.94 -15.10 -0.42
N GLU A 51 3.49 -16.35 -0.55
CA GLU A 51 3.25 -17.01 -1.84
C GLU A 51 2.31 -16.21 -2.76
N ASN A 52 1.44 -15.38 -2.19
CA ASN A 52 0.53 -14.48 -2.91
C ASN A 52 1.23 -13.30 -3.62
N ILE A 53 2.54 -13.12 -3.45
CA ILE A 53 3.34 -12.07 -4.08
C ILE A 53 4.34 -12.69 -5.05
N GLU A 54 4.14 -12.43 -6.34
CA GLU A 54 5.06 -12.75 -7.41
C GLU A 54 6.13 -11.68 -7.57
N VAL A 55 7.36 -12.12 -7.85
CA VAL A 55 8.52 -11.29 -8.13
C VAL A 55 9.08 -11.71 -9.48
N VAL A 56 9.13 -10.81 -10.47
CA VAL A 56 9.58 -11.12 -11.84
C VAL A 56 10.66 -10.15 -12.29
N LEU A 57 11.78 -10.67 -12.78
CA LEU A 57 12.82 -9.91 -13.45
C LEU A 57 12.74 -10.16 -14.96
N HIS A 58 12.53 -9.10 -15.73
CA HIS A 58 12.47 -9.11 -17.18
C HIS A 58 13.76 -8.59 -17.81
N ASP A 59 14.25 -9.30 -18.81
CA ASP A 59 15.14 -8.77 -19.84
C ASP A 59 14.30 -8.14 -20.96
N LEU A 60 14.44 -6.83 -21.14
CA LEU A 60 13.69 -6.05 -22.12
C LEU A 60 14.35 -6.01 -23.49
N SER A 61 15.61 -6.45 -23.59
CA SER A 61 16.30 -6.64 -24.88
C SER A 61 15.78 -7.88 -25.62
N ALA A 62 15.19 -8.84 -24.90
CA ALA A 62 14.61 -10.08 -25.41
C ALA A 62 13.11 -10.22 -25.09
N PRO A 63 12.22 -9.32 -25.57
CA PRO A 63 10.81 -9.26 -25.14
C PRO A 63 9.98 -10.52 -25.42
N GLY A 64 10.39 -11.34 -26.40
CA GLY A 64 9.77 -12.64 -26.70
C GLY A 64 10.17 -13.79 -25.76
N SER A 65 11.20 -13.59 -24.92
CA SER A 65 11.69 -14.55 -23.92
C SER A 65 12.19 -13.79 -22.69
N SER A 66 11.34 -12.90 -22.18
CA SER A 66 11.77 -11.83 -21.26
C SER A 66 12.00 -12.27 -19.84
N VAL A 67 11.24 -13.25 -19.32
CA VAL A 67 11.32 -13.61 -17.89
C VAL A 67 12.66 -14.28 -17.60
N ARG A 68 13.54 -13.55 -16.93
CA ARG A 68 14.95 -13.93 -16.69
C ARG A 68 15.17 -14.55 -15.32
N ALA A 69 14.36 -14.16 -14.34
CA ALA A 69 14.15 -14.85 -13.07
C ALA A 69 12.73 -14.58 -12.56
N ILE A 70 12.15 -15.54 -11.83
CA ILE A 70 10.80 -15.43 -11.29
C ILE A 70 10.67 -16.21 -9.98
N ALA A 71 9.94 -15.62 -9.01
CA ALA A 71 9.45 -16.28 -7.81
C ALA A 71 7.92 -16.16 -7.74
N ASN A 72 7.24 -17.19 -7.24
CA ASN A 72 5.79 -17.28 -7.12
C ASN A 72 5.01 -17.01 -8.43
N GLY A 73 5.56 -17.43 -9.58
CA GLY A 73 4.96 -17.20 -10.90
C GLY A 73 3.53 -17.77 -11.09
N HIS A 74 3.07 -18.61 -10.18
CA HIS A 74 1.69 -19.10 -10.13
C HIS A 74 0.63 -17.98 -9.92
N VAL A 75 1.03 -16.80 -9.43
CA VAL A 75 0.12 -15.65 -9.23
C VAL A 75 -0.35 -15.06 -10.57
N SER A 76 0.53 -14.87 -11.55
CA SER A 76 0.14 -14.47 -12.91
C SER A 76 -0.04 -15.64 -13.88
N GLY A 77 0.55 -16.80 -13.57
CA GLY A 77 0.64 -17.98 -14.43
C GLY A 77 1.93 -18.06 -15.26
N ARG A 78 2.92 -17.19 -14.97
CA ARG A 78 4.17 -17.07 -15.72
C ARG A 78 5.26 -18.03 -15.27
N ASN A 79 6.14 -18.35 -16.21
CA ASN A 79 7.31 -19.21 -16.07
C ASN A 79 8.59 -18.51 -16.55
N LEU A 80 9.74 -19.12 -16.24
CA LEU A 80 11.03 -18.70 -16.76
C LEU A 80 11.05 -18.79 -18.30
N GLY A 81 11.53 -17.74 -18.98
CA GLY A 81 11.57 -17.66 -20.44
C GLY A 81 10.28 -17.16 -21.09
N ASP A 82 9.23 -16.83 -20.34
CA ASP A 82 7.99 -16.35 -20.94
C ASP A 82 8.12 -14.95 -21.59
N PRO A 83 7.34 -14.66 -22.66
CA PRO A 83 7.27 -13.33 -23.27
C PRO A 83 6.79 -12.26 -22.28
N ILE A 84 7.17 -11.00 -22.49
CA ILE A 84 6.80 -9.91 -21.57
C ILE A 84 5.27 -9.73 -21.47
N LEU A 85 4.55 -9.98 -22.57
CA LEU A 85 3.09 -9.87 -22.68
C LEU A 85 2.32 -11.12 -22.19
N SER A 86 2.98 -12.13 -21.64
CA SER A 86 2.32 -13.29 -20.99
C SER A 86 1.75 -12.97 -19.60
N GLY A 87 2.13 -11.81 -19.04
CA GLY A 87 1.76 -11.38 -17.69
C GLY A 87 0.32 -10.86 -17.57
N PRO A 88 0.01 -10.20 -16.45
CA PRO A 88 -1.33 -9.68 -16.21
C PRO A 88 -1.65 -8.52 -17.18
N ARG A 89 -2.94 -8.36 -17.46
CA ARG A 89 -3.49 -7.31 -18.33
C ARG A 89 -3.55 -5.97 -17.60
N GLU A 90 -3.72 -4.90 -18.36
CA GLU A 90 -3.88 -3.52 -17.86
C GLU A 90 -2.64 -2.99 -17.11
N ASP A 91 -1.48 -3.62 -17.36
CA ASP A 91 -0.21 -3.27 -16.74
C ASP A 91 0.28 -1.87 -17.15
N ALA A 92 0.02 -0.91 -16.25
CA ALA A 92 0.44 0.47 -16.38
C ALA A 92 1.96 0.64 -16.36
N GLY A 93 2.73 -0.35 -15.87
CA GLY A 93 4.19 -0.37 -15.95
C GLY A 93 4.71 -0.35 -17.39
N PHE A 94 3.93 -0.84 -18.36
CA PHE A 94 4.28 -0.72 -19.78
C PHE A 94 4.22 0.72 -20.29
N SER A 95 3.41 1.61 -19.69
CA SER A 95 3.35 3.02 -20.14
C SER A 95 4.71 3.72 -19.96
N GLU A 96 5.42 3.36 -18.90
CA GLU A 96 6.75 3.87 -18.56
C GLU A 96 7.85 3.32 -19.48
N LEU A 97 7.63 2.23 -20.23
CA LEU A 97 8.56 1.77 -21.28
C LEU A 97 8.63 2.74 -22.47
N TYR A 98 7.53 3.41 -22.79
CA TYR A 98 7.42 4.30 -23.95
C TYR A 98 7.80 5.76 -23.64
N ARG A 99 8.21 6.06 -22.40
CA ARG A 99 8.69 7.38 -22.03
C ARG A 99 10.09 7.61 -22.59
N ASP A 100 10.21 8.55 -23.52
CA ASP A 100 11.48 9.08 -24.01
C ASP A 100 12.23 9.72 -22.84
N VAL A 101 13.39 9.15 -22.50
CA VAL A 101 14.32 9.67 -21.48
C VAL A 101 15.65 9.96 -22.16
N ALA A 102 16.15 11.19 -22.01
CA ALA A 102 17.45 11.54 -22.55
C ALA A 102 18.56 10.77 -21.82
N GLY A 103 19.46 10.12 -22.57
CA GLY A 103 20.59 9.37 -22.02
C GLY A 103 21.52 10.25 -21.17
N THR A 104 21.83 9.79 -19.96
CA THR A 104 22.71 10.47 -19.00
C THR A 104 24.16 9.98 -19.08
N GLY A 105 24.47 9.01 -19.95
CA GLY A 105 25.74 8.29 -19.97
C GLY A 105 25.91 7.25 -18.86
N THR A 106 24.90 7.07 -18.01
CA THR A 106 24.89 6.17 -16.84
C THR A 106 23.57 5.40 -16.75
N ILE A 107 23.55 4.27 -16.02
CA ILE A 107 22.30 3.56 -15.73
C ILE A 107 21.36 4.48 -14.94
N SER A 108 20.11 4.55 -15.37
CA SER A 108 19.03 5.29 -14.70
C SER A 108 17.83 4.38 -14.43
N TRP A 109 16.91 4.82 -13.58
CA TRP A 109 15.77 4.01 -13.16
C TRP A 109 14.52 4.86 -12.90
N SER A 110 13.36 4.22 -12.92
CA SER A 110 12.05 4.81 -12.59
C SER A 110 11.14 3.77 -11.95
N ILE A 111 10.25 4.21 -11.05
CA ILE A 111 9.29 3.35 -10.36
C ILE A 111 7.88 3.76 -10.77
N VAL A 112 7.03 2.76 -11.06
CA VAL A 112 5.58 2.88 -11.14
C VAL A 112 5.02 1.97 -10.05
N ASP A 113 4.35 2.53 -9.04
CA ASP A 113 3.84 1.78 -7.91
C ASP A 113 2.31 1.82 -7.80
N ALA A 114 1.77 0.97 -6.91
CA ALA A 114 0.38 0.93 -6.47
C ALA A 114 -0.70 0.89 -7.57
N TYR A 115 -0.39 0.41 -8.78
CA TYR A 115 -1.36 0.25 -9.85
C TYR A 115 -2.04 -1.12 -9.80
N GLN A 116 -3.18 -1.25 -10.47
CA GLN A 116 -3.91 -2.52 -10.56
C GLN A 116 -3.62 -3.22 -11.88
N THR A 117 -3.59 -4.55 -11.86
CA THR A 117 -3.55 -5.39 -13.07
C THR A 117 -4.49 -6.58 -12.92
N THR A 118 -4.83 -7.24 -14.02
CA THR A 118 -5.76 -8.38 -14.01
C THR A 118 -5.09 -9.64 -14.56
N ASN A 119 -4.96 -10.70 -13.76
CA ASN A 119 -4.31 -11.95 -14.21
C ASN A 119 -5.20 -12.77 -15.18
N ALA A 120 -4.64 -13.84 -15.76
CA ALA A 120 -5.37 -14.70 -16.70
C ALA A 120 -6.63 -15.36 -16.11
N ALA A 121 -6.70 -15.54 -14.79
CA ALA A 121 -7.85 -16.06 -14.06
C ALA A 121 -8.89 -14.98 -13.67
N GLY A 122 -8.68 -13.71 -14.08
CA GLY A 122 -9.57 -12.60 -13.77
C GLY A 122 -9.43 -12.01 -12.36
N ARG A 123 -8.39 -12.37 -11.61
CA ARG A 123 -8.10 -11.77 -10.29
C ARG A 123 -7.42 -10.42 -10.47
N GLN A 124 -7.86 -9.45 -9.66
CA GLN A 124 -7.15 -8.18 -9.51
C GLN A 124 -5.89 -8.40 -8.69
N LEU A 125 -4.76 -7.90 -9.19
CA LEU A 125 -3.48 -7.87 -8.51
C LEU A 125 -3.10 -6.42 -8.23
N ARG A 126 -2.42 -6.17 -7.10
CA ARG A 126 -1.74 -4.90 -6.86
C ARG A 126 -0.29 -5.02 -7.34
N SER A 127 0.09 -4.16 -8.27
CA SER A 127 1.34 -4.25 -9.01
C SER A 127 2.27 -3.07 -8.76
N ALA A 128 3.58 -3.31 -8.92
CA ALA A 128 4.61 -2.28 -8.94
C ALA A 128 5.75 -2.71 -9.88
N THR A 129 6.35 -1.76 -10.59
CA THR A 129 7.45 -1.99 -11.53
C THR A 129 8.58 -1.00 -11.31
N LEU A 130 9.79 -1.51 -11.09
CA LEU A 130 11.06 -0.79 -11.15
C LEU A 130 11.67 -1.03 -12.53
N LEU A 131 11.74 0.03 -13.34
CA LEU A 131 12.26 -0.02 -14.71
C LEU A 131 13.69 0.56 -14.76
N PHE A 132 14.62 -0.19 -15.36
CA PHE A 132 16.02 0.21 -15.55
C PHE A 132 16.29 0.60 -17.01
N ARG A 133 17.12 1.63 -17.16
CA ARG A 133 17.58 2.16 -18.45
C ARG A 133 19.09 2.20 -18.52
N ASP A 134 19.61 2.00 -19.72
CA ASP A 134 21.04 2.18 -20.01
C ASP A 134 21.45 3.66 -20.11
N GLY A 135 22.73 3.90 -20.39
CA GLY A 135 23.30 5.24 -20.55
C GLY A 135 22.78 6.05 -21.74
N VAL A 136 22.09 5.42 -22.70
CA VAL A 136 21.42 6.12 -23.81
C VAL A 136 19.92 6.35 -23.56
N GLY A 137 19.40 5.88 -22.42
CA GLY A 137 18.01 6.07 -21.98
C GLY A 137 17.05 4.95 -22.41
N LEU A 138 17.56 3.88 -23.02
CA LEU A 138 16.73 2.77 -23.49
C LEU A 138 16.38 1.82 -22.33
N PRO A 139 15.12 1.36 -22.20
CA PRO A 139 14.75 0.34 -21.22
C PRO A 139 15.48 -0.99 -21.48
N VAL A 140 16.14 -1.53 -20.46
CA VAL A 140 16.94 -2.77 -20.56
C VAL A 140 16.49 -3.89 -19.63
N ALA A 141 15.98 -3.56 -18.44
CA ALA A 141 15.45 -4.54 -17.49
C ALA A 141 14.27 -3.97 -16.70
N ALA A 142 13.35 -4.83 -16.25
CA ALA A 142 12.28 -4.45 -15.32
C ALA A 142 12.19 -5.46 -14.17
N LEU A 143 12.05 -4.97 -12.93
CA LEU A 143 11.71 -5.79 -11.76
C LEU A 143 10.27 -5.48 -11.37
N CYS A 144 9.39 -6.46 -11.49
CA CYS A 144 7.95 -6.34 -11.23
C CYS A 144 7.57 -7.12 -9.97
N LEU A 145 6.66 -6.55 -9.17
CA LEU A 145 5.99 -7.18 -8.04
C LEU A 145 4.49 -7.24 -8.34
N ASN A 146 3.86 -8.39 -8.15
CA ASN A 146 2.41 -8.56 -8.33
C ASN A 146 1.82 -9.31 -7.15
N ALA A 147 0.92 -8.66 -6.39
CA ALA A 147 0.30 -9.22 -5.20
C ALA A 147 -1.17 -9.57 -5.44
N ASP A 148 -1.52 -10.85 -5.30
CA ASP A 148 -2.92 -11.30 -5.16
C ASP A 148 -3.38 -10.96 -3.73
N MET A 149 -4.34 -10.05 -3.62
CA MET A 149 -4.90 -9.60 -2.33
C MET A 149 -6.23 -10.29 -2.00
N THR A 150 -6.77 -11.15 -2.89
CA THR A 150 -8.12 -11.71 -2.80
C THR A 150 -8.40 -12.38 -1.45
N VAL A 151 -7.44 -13.15 -0.91
CA VAL A 151 -7.61 -13.85 0.39
C VAL A 151 -7.68 -12.86 1.56
N PHE A 152 -6.90 -11.78 1.51
CA PHE A 152 -6.91 -10.74 2.54
C PHE A 152 -8.19 -9.91 2.49
N GLU A 153 -8.69 -9.61 1.29
CA GLU A 153 -9.97 -8.91 1.08
C GLU A 153 -11.15 -9.75 1.56
N MET A 154 -11.17 -11.06 1.26
CA MET A 154 -12.16 -12.00 1.80
C MET A 154 -12.09 -12.10 3.33
N ALA A 155 -10.88 -12.21 3.90
CA ALA A 155 -10.69 -12.27 5.35
C ALA A 155 -11.12 -10.96 6.03
N HIS A 156 -10.82 -9.80 5.42
CA HIS A 156 -11.27 -8.50 5.88
C HIS A 156 -12.80 -8.40 5.87
N GLY A 157 -13.45 -8.76 4.75
CA GLY A 157 -14.92 -8.76 4.66
C GLY A 157 -15.59 -9.71 5.65
N TRP A 158 -14.99 -10.88 5.94
CA TRP A 158 -15.48 -11.78 6.97
C TRP A 158 -15.30 -11.23 8.39
N LEU A 159 -14.12 -10.67 8.70
CA LEU A 159 -13.86 -10.01 9.97
C LEU A 159 -14.82 -8.83 10.18
N GLU A 160 -15.02 -8.01 9.16
CA GLU A 160 -16.03 -6.96 9.16
C GLU A 160 -17.41 -7.54 9.47
N GLN A 161 -17.91 -8.56 8.76
CA GLN A 161 -19.23 -9.15 9.03
C GLN A 161 -19.38 -9.63 10.49
N MET A 162 -18.33 -10.18 11.09
CA MET A 162 -18.33 -10.66 12.47
C MET A 162 -18.18 -9.54 13.52
N LEU A 163 -17.48 -8.44 13.17
CA LEU A 163 -17.25 -7.27 14.03
C LEU A 163 -18.33 -6.20 13.91
N HIS A 164 -19.09 -6.18 12.81
CA HIS A 164 -20.26 -5.32 12.61
C HIS A 164 -21.38 -5.66 13.61
N ARG A 165 -21.28 -5.10 14.82
CA ARG A 165 -22.48 -4.71 15.56
C ARG A 165 -23.38 -3.94 14.60
N LYS A 166 -24.66 -4.32 14.50
CA LYS A 166 -25.68 -3.51 13.82
C LYS A 166 -25.46 -2.05 14.22
N PRO A 167 -25.34 -1.10 13.27
CA PRO A 167 -25.17 0.29 13.62
C PRO A 167 -26.31 0.66 14.55
N LYS A 168 -25.98 1.07 15.78
CA LYS A 168 -26.97 1.59 16.72
C LYS A 168 -27.64 2.75 15.98
N PRO A 169 -28.95 2.68 15.68
CA PRO A 169 -29.58 3.69 14.84
C PRO A 169 -29.29 5.06 15.46
N PRO A 170 -28.90 6.07 14.66
CA PRO A 170 -28.57 7.39 15.19
C PRO A 170 -29.72 7.84 16.06
N ARG A 171 -29.44 8.01 17.36
CA ARG A 171 -30.48 8.27 18.37
C ARG A 171 -31.16 9.56 17.96
N SER A 172 -32.40 9.46 17.50
CA SER A 172 -33.14 10.55 16.87
C SER A 172 -33.04 11.80 17.75
N GLN A 173 -32.39 12.84 17.23
CA GLN A 173 -32.12 14.06 17.98
C GLN A 173 -33.43 14.84 18.16
N ALA A 174 -34.14 14.56 19.25
CA ALA A 174 -35.11 15.51 19.78
C ALA A 174 -34.34 16.68 20.38
N PRO A 175 -34.63 17.94 20.00
CA PRO A 175 -33.91 19.09 20.51
C PRO A 175 -34.32 19.39 21.95
N ALA A 176 -33.41 19.14 22.89
CA ALA A 176 -33.51 19.61 24.27
C ALA A 176 -32.18 20.25 24.68
N ALA A 177 -32.23 21.50 25.14
CA ALA A 177 -31.05 22.17 25.68
C ALA A 177 -30.60 21.42 26.95
N GLY A 178 -29.40 20.84 26.90
CA GLY A 178 -28.91 19.88 27.90
C GLY A 178 -28.44 18.53 27.34
N VAL A 179 -28.41 18.33 26.02
CA VAL A 179 -27.86 17.10 25.41
C VAL A 179 -26.34 17.20 25.11
N GLY A 180 -25.80 18.41 25.00
CA GLY A 180 -24.44 18.65 24.49
C GLY A 180 -23.32 18.16 25.42
N LEU A 181 -23.38 18.47 26.72
CA LEU A 181 -22.31 18.15 27.65
C LEU A 181 -22.20 16.63 27.88
N GLU A 182 -23.34 15.98 28.09
CA GLU A 182 -23.48 14.53 28.25
C GLU A 182 -23.05 13.77 26.99
N ALA A 183 -23.35 14.29 25.79
CA ALA A 183 -22.86 13.72 24.54
C ALA A 183 -21.34 13.84 24.42
N MET A 184 -20.76 15.01 24.72
CA MET A 184 -19.30 15.22 24.74
C MET A 184 -18.61 14.34 25.80
N MET A 185 -19.22 14.14 26.97
CA MET A 185 -18.71 13.21 27.98
C MET A 185 -18.68 11.77 27.45
N GLN A 186 -19.77 11.32 26.82
CA GLN A 186 -19.85 9.98 26.24
C GLN A 186 -18.83 9.78 25.11
N GLU A 187 -18.65 10.78 24.23
CA GLU A 187 -17.62 10.78 23.19
C GLU A 187 -16.21 10.61 23.77
N ILE A 188 -15.84 11.41 24.78
CA ILE A 188 -14.54 11.32 25.46
C ILE A 188 -14.33 9.94 26.10
N ILE A 189 -15.38 9.35 26.67
CA ILE A 189 -15.34 8.01 27.26
C ILE A 189 -15.16 6.93 26.19
N ASP A 190 -15.96 7.00 25.12
CA ASP A 190 -15.95 6.02 24.04
C ASP A 190 -14.60 6.03 23.30
N ASP A 191 -14.04 7.21 22.99
CA ASP A 191 -12.72 7.37 22.38
C ASP A 191 -11.60 6.74 23.23
N ALA A 192 -11.61 7.02 24.54
CA ALA A 192 -10.59 6.52 25.47
C ALA A 192 -10.69 5.00 25.68
N VAL A 193 -11.89 4.42 25.57
CA VAL A 193 -12.12 2.97 25.65
C VAL A 193 -11.78 2.26 24.34
N GLN A 194 -12.20 2.80 23.19
CA GLN A 194 -12.00 2.17 21.88
C GLN A 194 -10.53 2.06 21.48
N ARG A 195 -9.65 2.92 22.01
CA ARG A 195 -8.21 2.94 21.67
C ARG A 195 -7.47 1.62 21.91
N PHE A 196 -7.99 0.74 22.78
CA PHE A 196 -7.43 -0.61 23.02
C PHE A 196 -8.08 -1.72 22.18
N MET A 197 -9.08 -1.40 21.35
CA MET A 197 -9.82 -2.33 20.48
C MET A 197 -10.39 -3.57 21.19
N LYS A 198 -10.65 -3.48 22.50
CA LYS A 198 -11.21 -4.58 23.30
C LYS A 198 -12.18 -4.07 24.39
N PRO A 199 -13.15 -4.89 24.83
CA PRO A 199 -14.09 -4.52 25.89
C PRO A 199 -13.38 -4.12 27.20
N PRO A 200 -13.91 -3.16 27.97
CA PRO A 200 -13.38 -2.79 29.28
C PRO A 200 -13.28 -3.93 30.30
N ALA A 201 -14.07 -4.99 30.14
CA ALA A 201 -13.97 -6.21 30.95
C ALA A 201 -12.66 -7.00 30.70
N LEU A 202 -12.04 -6.83 29.52
CA LEU A 202 -10.77 -7.48 29.11
C LEU A 202 -9.57 -6.54 29.17
N MET A 203 -9.74 -5.33 29.70
CA MET A 203 -8.64 -4.42 29.99
C MET A 203 -7.96 -4.78 31.31
N ASN A 204 -6.64 -4.84 31.31
CA ASN A 204 -5.84 -4.94 32.53
C ASN A 204 -5.83 -3.59 33.28
N LYS A 205 -5.15 -3.55 34.44
CA LYS A 205 -5.12 -2.37 35.30
C LYS A 205 -4.45 -1.18 34.58
N GLU A 206 -3.36 -1.43 33.89
CA GLU A 206 -2.52 -0.45 33.22
C GLU A 206 -3.26 0.23 32.06
N GLU A 207 -4.01 -0.54 31.28
CA GLU A 207 -4.86 -0.06 30.19
C GLU A 207 -6.03 0.78 30.72
N LYS A 208 -6.69 0.35 31.80
CA LYS A 208 -7.73 1.16 32.45
C LYS A 208 -7.18 2.46 33.04
N MET A 209 -5.97 2.43 33.61
CA MET A 209 -5.28 3.63 34.09
C MET A 209 -4.93 4.58 32.92
N TYR A 210 -4.46 4.06 31.78
CA TYR A 210 -4.22 4.88 30.60
C TYR A 210 -5.51 5.49 30.03
N ALA A 211 -6.62 4.74 29.99
CA ALA A 211 -7.92 5.28 29.58
C ALA A 211 -8.37 6.43 30.50
N VAL A 212 -8.23 6.26 31.83
CA VAL A 212 -8.48 7.34 32.81
C VAL A 212 -7.53 8.52 32.60
N GLU A 213 -6.26 8.29 32.30
CA GLU A 213 -5.29 9.36 32.01
C GLU A 213 -5.68 10.16 30.74
N ALA A 214 -6.10 9.49 29.67
CA ALA A 214 -6.59 10.15 28.46
C ALA A 214 -7.85 10.99 28.74
N MET A 215 -8.79 10.46 29.53
CA MET A 215 -9.97 11.20 30.00
C MET A 215 -9.60 12.42 30.87
N MET A 216 -8.58 12.29 31.73
CA MET A 216 -8.03 13.42 32.50
C MET A 216 -7.44 14.50 31.59
N HIS A 217 -6.71 14.11 30.54
CA HIS A 217 -6.13 15.05 29.58
C HIS A 217 -7.17 15.82 28.75
N ARG A 218 -8.34 15.21 28.45
CA ARG A 218 -9.49 15.91 27.85
C ARG A 218 -10.38 16.64 28.86
N GLY A 219 -9.97 16.74 30.13
CA GLY A 219 -10.68 17.50 31.17
C GLY A 219 -11.98 16.87 31.68
N LEU A 220 -12.26 15.59 31.37
CA LEU A 220 -13.54 14.95 31.69
C LEU A 220 -13.91 15.04 33.18
N PHE A 221 -12.91 14.89 34.06
CA PHE A 221 -13.08 14.92 35.52
C PHE A 221 -13.31 16.32 36.12
N LEU A 222 -13.31 17.38 35.30
CA LEU A 222 -13.79 18.71 35.71
C LEU A 222 -15.32 18.78 35.73
N ILE A 223 -16.01 17.88 35.01
CA ILE A 223 -17.46 17.84 34.90
C ILE A 223 -18.06 17.04 36.06
N ARG A 224 -19.15 17.56 36.65
CA ARG A 224 -19.88 16.86 37.72
C ARG A 224 -20.40 15.50 37.23
N ASN A 225 -20.43 14.51 38.12
CA ASN A 225 -20.87 13.13 37.86
C ASN A 225 -20.05 12.32 36.82
N SER A 226 -18.99 12.89 36.24
CA SER A 226 -18.07 12.20 35.32
C SER A 226 -17.51 10.88 35.86
N VAL A 227 -17.08 10.86 37.12
CA VAL A 227 -16.52 9.68 37.81
C VAL A 227 -17.47 8.48 37.78
N GLU A 228 -18.78 8.71 37.85
CA GLU A 228 -19.79 7.64 37.85
C GLU A 228 -19.97 7.02 36.46
N GLN A 229 -20.01 7.87 35.42
CA GLN A 229 -20.07 7.41 34.02
C GLN A 229 -18.79 6.66 33.63
N VAL A 230 -17.61 7.15 34.03
CA VAL A 230 -16.33 6.48 33.79
C VAL A 230 -16.23 5.15 34.53
N ALA A 231 -16.70 5.08 35.79
CA ALA A 231 -16.73 3.85 36.57
C ALA A 231 -17.62 2.78 35.90
N ALA A 232 -18.81 3.17 35.46
CA ALA A 232 -19.72 2.30 34.71
C ALA A 232 -19.12 1.84 33.37
N ALA A 233 -18.55 2.76 32.59
CA ALA A 233 -17.95 2.45 31.30
C ALA A 233 -16.73 1.52 31.42
N LEU A 234 -15.88 1.70 32.43
CA LEU A 234 -14.71 0.85 32.67
C LEU A 234 -15.02 -0.44 33.44
N GLY A 235 -16.27 -0.65 33.88
CA GLY A 235 -16.68 -1.81 34.67
C GLY A 235 -15.94 -1.91 36.01
N VAL A 236 -15.80 -0.79 36.73
CA VAL A 236 -15.09 -0.71 38.03
C VAL A 236 -15.87 0.18 39.01
N SER A 237 -15.44 0.20 40.28
CA SER A 237 -16.06 1.08 41.28
C SER A 237 -15.58 2.54 41.15
N ARG A 238 -16.38 3.50 41.64
CA ARG A 238 -15.96 4.91 41.76
C ARG A 238 -14.66 5.05 42.57
N PHE A 239 -14.49 4.25 43.63
CA PHE A 239 -13.27 4.18 44.43
C PHE A 239 -12.04 3.77 43.57
N THR A 240 -12.21 2.79 42.68
CA THR A 240 -11.16 2.38 41.74
C THR A 240 -10.74 3.52 40.80
N ILE A 241 -11.69 4.34 40.33
CA ILE A 241 -11.38 5.51 39.49
C ILE A 241 -10.59 6.57 40.28
N TYR A 242 -10.97 6.87 41.52
CA TYR A 242 -10.18 7.77 42.37
C TYR A 242 -8.75 7.25 42.62
N ASN A 243 -8.60 5.95 42.90
CA ASN A 243 -7.29 5.31 43.08
C ASN A 243 -6.42 5.38 41.81
N TYR A 244 -7.02 5.25 40.62
CA TYR A 244 -6.31 5.43 39.35
C TYR A 244 -5.86 6.89 39.16
N ILE A 245 -6.76 7.86 39.37
CA ILE A 245 -6.43 9.30 39.29
C ILE A 245 -5.29 9.66 40.25
N GLU A 246 -5.28 9.11 41.46
CA GLU A 246 -4.22 9.33 42.45
C GLU A 246 -2.89 8.71 41.99
N GLN A 247 -2.88 7.43 41.58
CA GLN A 247 -1.66 6.77 41.10
C GLN A 247 -1.07 7.46 39.87
N ILE A 248 -1.90 7.98 38.95
CA ILE A 248 -1.47 8.79 37.79
C ILE A 248 -0.80 10.09 38.25
N LYS A 249 -1.39 10.79 39.23
CA LYS A 249 -0.81 12.02 39.81
C LYS A 249 0.53 11.75 40.51
N GLN A 250 0.61 10.70 41.32
CA GLN A 250 1.84 10.28 42.01
C GLN A 250 2.95 9.95 41.00
N LYS A 251 2.65 9.16 39.95
CA LYS A 251 3.60 8.82 38.88
C LYS A 251 4.13 10.06 38.14
N LYS A 252 3.26 11.05 37.87
CA LYS A 252 3.64 12.34 37.25
C LYS A 252 4.42 13.28 38.18
N ALA A 253 4.28 13.14 39.50
CA ALA A 253 5.10 13.88 40.46
C ALA A 253 6.51 13.25 40.56
N ALA A 254 6.59 11.92 40.63
CA ALA A 254 7.86 11.19 40.66
C ALA A 254 8.67 11.32 39.36
N SER A 255 8.02 11.49 38.20
CA SER A 255 8.71 11.71 36.92
C SER A 255 9.10 13.17 36.64
N ARG A 256 9.00 14.05 37.65
CA ARG A 256 9.40 15.47 37.58
C ARG A 256 10.49 15.81 38.61
N GLN A 257 10.99 14.79 39.30
CA GLN A 257 12.16 14.82 40.19
C GLN A 257 13.31 14.08 39.48
#